data_AF-A0A074XMG2-F1
#
_entry.id   AF-A0A074XMG2-F1
#
_cell.length_a   1.000
_cell.length_b   1.000
_cell.length_c   1.000
_cell.angle_alpha   90.00
_cell.angle_beta   90.00
_cell.angle_gamma   90.00
#
_symmetry.space_group_name_H-M   'P 1'
#
loop_
_entity.id
_entity.type
_entity.pdbx_description
1 polymer ?
#
loop_
_entity_poly.entity_id
_entity_poly.type
_entity_poly.pdbx_seq_one_letter_code
_entity_poly.pdbx_strand_id
1 'polypeptide(L)'
;MPTYLIHGFRWPRPLVRIHIILQNLDDAAAEWLIAPATTETLLDNFSELWPQTMANLPNLRFVEQYDPTDESPTACSQPYAYIADICHEVKLGIEVDEVRGKGLGDEQWGALMELRDKLAADEKVGWFVVVCGDEDRLDTGPDTDEEEE
;
A
#
# COMPACT_ATOMS: atom_id res chain seq x y z
N MET A 1 -12.79 -7.54 -8.30
CA MET A 1 -12.20 -6.23 -7.93
C MET A 1 -12.15 -6.11 -6.42
N PRO A 2 -11.03 -6.51 -5.81
CA PRO A 2 -10.78 -6.28 -4.39
C PRO A 2 -11.04 -4.83 -4.02
N THR A 3 -11.80 -4.64 -2.94
CA THR A 3 -12.03 -3.33 -2.34
C THR A 3 -11.57 -3.40 -0.91
N TYR A 4 -10.82 -2.42 -0.46
CA TYR A 4 -10.24 -2.41 0.87
C TYR A 4 -10.77 -1.24 1.68
N LEU A 5 -11.22 -1.51 2.91
CA LEU A 5 -11.35 -0.50 3.94
C LEU A 5 -10.01 -0.42 4.67
N ILE A 6 -9.36 0.72 4.58
CA ILE A 6 -8.03 0.94 5.13
C ILE A 6 -8.02 2.07 6.14
N HIS A 7 -7.14 1.95 7.12
CA HIS A 7 -6.67 3.06 7.93
C HIS A 7 -5.23 3.36 7.51
N GLY A 8 -4.92 4.63 7.27
CA GLY A 8 -3.66 4.99 6.62
C GLY A 8 -3.62 6.44 6.19
N PHE A 9 -2.76 6.74 5.21
CA PHE A 9 -2.73 8.03 4.54
C PHE A 9 -2.44 7.86 3.04
N ARG A 10 -2.78 8.89 2.27
CA ARG A 10 -2.46 8.94 0.84
C ARG A 10 -0.99 9.27 0.65
N TRP A 11 -0.33 8.53 -0.22
CA TRP A 11 1.00 8.83 -0.70
C TRP A 11 0.92 9.27 -2.17
N PRO A 12 0.99 10.59 -2.43
CA PRO A 12 0.96 11.13 -3.78
C PRO A 12 2.02 10.50 -4.68
N ARG A 13 1.63 10.07 -5.88
CA ARG A 13 2.52 9.38 -6.82
C ARG A 13 3.83 10.15 -7.11
N PRO A 14 3.85 11.49 -7.23
CA PRO A 14 5.10 12.22 -7.36
C PRO A 14 6.04 12.06 -6.15
N LEU A 15 5.50 11.99 -4.93
CA LEU A 15 6.29 11.80 -3.71
C LEU A 15 6.84 10.37 -3.60
N VAL A 16 6.10 9.36 -4.08
CA VAL A 16 6.61 7.99 -4.22
C VAL A 16 7.85 7.96 -5.13
N ARG A 17 7.74 8.56 -6.33
CA ARG A 17 8.84 8.63 -7.29
C ARG A 17 10.05 9.34 -6.70
N ILE A 18 9.83 10.46 -6.00
CA ILE A 18 10.90 11.21 -5.32
C ILE A 18 11.57 10.34 -4.26
N HIS A 19 10.81 9.61 -3.45
CA HIS A 19 11.38 8.72 -2.41
C HIS A 19 12.27 7.63 -3.03
N ILE A 20 11.77 6.94 -4.05
CA ILE A 20 12.53 5.89 -4.78
C ILE A 20 13.84 6.45 -5.33
N ILE A 21 13.80 7.63 -5.97
CA ILE A 21 15.00 8.28 -6.52
C ILE A 21 15.98 8.71 -5.41
N LEU A 22 15.49 9.32 -4.34
CA LEU A 22 16.34 9.82 -3.25
C LEU A 22 17.02 8.69 -2.47
N GLN A 23 16.36 7.54 -2.35
CA GLN A 23 16.87 6.37 -1.64
C GLN A 23 17.60 5.38 -2.54
N ASN A 24 17.67 5.63 -3.86
CA ASN A 24 18.26 4.73 -4.87
C ASN A 24 17.68 3.31 -4.80
N LEU A 25 16.36 3.18 -4.86
CA LEU A 25 15.65 1.90 -4.78
C LEU A 25 15.44 1.32 -6.20
N ASP A 26 16.44 0.62 -6.71
CA ASP A 26 16.43 0.10 -8.09
C ASP A 26 15.35 -0.96 -8.35
N ASP A 27 14.97 -1.73 -7.33
CA ASP A 27 13.94 -2.78 -7.39
C ASP A 27 12.52 -2.28 -7.10
N ALA A 28 12.34 -0.97 -6.90
CA ALA A 28 11.06 -0.35 -6.61
C ALA A 28 10.45 0.35 -7.83
N ALA A 29 9.20 -0.01 -8.18
CA ALA A 29 8.42 0.63 -9.22
C ALA A 29 7.39 1.59 -8.63
N ALA A 30 7.47 2.87 -8.97
CA ALA A 30 6.57 3.88 -8.41
C ALA A 30 5.11 3.69 -8.84
N GLU A 31 4.84 2.97 -9.93
CA GLU A 31 3.52 2.72 -10.51
C GLU A 31 2.93 1.37 -10.08
N TRP A 32 3.71 0.54 -9.37
CA TRP A 32 3.29 -0.81 -8.98
C TRP A 32 3.83 -1.16 -7.60
N LEU A 33 3.31 -0.50 -6.56
CA LEU A 33 3.80 -0.67 -5.18
C LEU A 33 3.46 -2.05 -4.62
N ILE A 34 2.34 -2.63 -5.05
CA ILE A 34 1.88 -3.94 -4.58
C ILE A 34 2.69 -5.10 -5.20
N ALA A 35 3.57 -4.83 -6.17
CA ALA A 35 4.48 -5.86 -6.68
C ALA A 35 5.39 -6.36 -5.55
N PRO A 36 5.60 -7.69 -5.39
CA PRO A 36 6.35 -8.24 -4.27
C PRO A 36 7.73 -7.60 -4.07
N ALA A 37 8.52 -7.46 -5.15
CA ALA A 37 9.86 -6.87 -5.11
C ALA A 37 9.82 -5.39 -4.66
N THR A 38 8.86 -4.61 -5.14
CA THR A 38 8.70 -3.21 -4.76
C THR A 38 8.22 -3.06 -3.32
N THR A 39 7.27 -3.89 -2.89
CA THR A 39 6.81 -3.91 -1.49
C THR A 39 7.94 -4.26 -0.54
N GLU A 40 8.70 -5.32 -0.81
CA GLU A 40 9.85 -5.74 -0.01
C GLU A 40 10.90 -4.62 0.08
N THR A 41 11.31 -4.08 -1.08
CA THR A 41 12.30 -3.01 -1.16
C THR A 41 11.90 -1.76 -0.37
N LEU A 42 10.62 -1.36 -0.45
CA LEU A 42 10.12 -0.21 0.30
C LEU A 42 10.03 -0.47 1.80
N LEU A 43 9.58 -1.66 2.21
CA LEU A 43 9.48 -2.03 3.63
C LEU A 43 10.87 -2.14 4.28
N ASP A 44 11.83 -2.71 3.57
CA ASP A 44 13.22 -2.79 4.02
C ASP A 44 13.82 -1.40 4.16
N ASN A 45 13.65 -0.55 3.14
CA ASN A 45 14.09 0.84 3.20
C ASN A 45 13.46 1.62 4.37
N PHE A 46 12.16 1.44 4.63
CA PHE A 46 11.50 2.08 5.76
C PHE A 46 12.04 1.58 7.09
N SER A 47 12.35 0.28 7.19
CA SER A 47 12.92 -0.35 8.39
C SER A 47 14.35 0.14 8.67
N GLU A 48 15.13 0.40 7.62
CA GLU A 48 16.47 0.99 7.74
C GLU A 48 16.42 2.47 8.14
N LEU A 49 15.56 3.26 7.48
CA LEU A 49 15.47 4.70 7.72
C LEU A 49 14.82 5.03 9.06
N TRP A 50 13.76 4.30 9.42
CA TRP A 50 12.89 4.61 10.55
C TRP A 50 12.55 3.37 11.39
N PRO A 51 13.56 2.69 11.97
CA PRO A 51 13.37 1.43 12.70
C PRO A 51 12.42 1.57 13.90
N GLN A 52 12.48 2.70 14.61
CA GLN A 52 11.59 2.96 15.76
C GLN A 52 10.13 3.15 15.34
N THR A 53 9.90 3.86 14.23
CA THR A 53 8.57 4.06 13.66
C THR A 53 8.01 2.72 13.17
N MET A 54 8.82 1.93 12.45
CA MET A 54 8.42 0.63 11.91
C MET A 54 8.16 -0.43 12.98
N ALA A 55 8.84 -0.37 14.13
CA ALA A 55 8.57 -1.28 15.25
C ALA A 55 7.11 -1.20 15.76
N ASN A 56 6.47 -0.04 15.61
CA ASN A 56 5.08 0.19 15.99
C ASN A 56 4.09 -0.01 14.84
N LEU A 57 4.56 -0.39 13.65
CA LEU A 57 3.75 -0.60 12.44
C LEU A 57 3.98 -2.01 11.84
N PRO A 58 3.77 -3.10 12.59
CA PRO A 58 4.09 -4.46 12.14
C PRO A 58 3.23 -4.96 10.97
N ASN A 59 2.07 -4.33 10.74
CA ASN A 59 1.11 -4.73 9.70
C ASN A 59 1.03 -3.72 8.55
N LEU A 60 2.06 -2.87 8.38
CA LEU A 60 2.10 -1.87 7.32
C LEU A 60 2.00 -2.54 5.95
N ARG A 61 1.10 -2.04 5.11
CA ARG A 61 0.88 -2.52 3.73
C ARG A 61 0.67 -1.35 2.78
N PHE A 62 1.08 -1.56 1.54
CA PHE A 62 0.78 -0.65 0.44
C PHE A 62 -0.53 -1.07 -0.22
N VAL A 63 -1.35 -0.10 -0.60
CA VAL A 63 -2.58 -0.32 -1.35
C VAL A 63 -2.65 0.68 -2.49
N GLU A 64 -3.08 0.23 -3.67
CA GLU A 64 -3.17 1.07 -4.86
C GLU A 64 -4.59 1.23 -5.36
N GLN A 65 -4.82 2.33 -6.08
CA GLN A 65 -6.02 2.51 -6.87
C GLN A 65 -5.79 1.89 -8.22
N TYR A 66 -6.62 0.91 -8.56
CA TYR A 66 -6.58 0.29 -9.86
C TYR A 66 -7.97 -0.20 -10.25
N ASP A 67 -8.37 0.07 -11.48
CA ASP A 67 -9.59 -0.44 -12.08
C ASP A 67 -9.20 -1.00 -13.47
N PRO A 68 -9.29 -2.31 -13.70
CA PRO A 68 -8.94 -2.92 -14.99
C PRO A 68 -9.86 -2.49 -16.14
N THR A 69 -11.01 -1.89 -15.83
CA THR A 69 -11.95 -1.36 -16.83
C THR A 69 -11.73 0.12 -17.13
N ASP A 70 -10.83 0.79 -16.41
CA ASP A 70 -10.43 2.16 -16.69
C ASP A 70 -9.48 2.18 -17.89
N GLU A 71 -9.96 2.69 -19.03
CA GLU A 71 -9.15 2.90 -20.25
C GLU A 71 -8.56 4.32 -20.33
N SER A 72 -8.70 5.12 -19.27
CA SER A 72 -8.17 6.48 -19.26
C SER A 72 -6.63 6.48 -19.34
N PRO A 73 -6.00 7.57 -19.83
CA PRO A 73 -4.54 7.69 -19.81
C PRO A 73 -3.92 7.62 -18.41
N THR A 74 -4.72 7.80 -17.37
CA THR A 74 -4.31 7.74 -15.96
C THR A 74 -4.52 6.38 -15.31
N ALA A 75 -5.14 5.42 -16.01
CA ALA A 75 -5.47 4.11 -15.48
C ALA A 75 -4.25 3.37 -14.90
N CYS A 76 -3.11 3.43 -15.58
CA CYS A 76 -1.86 2.81 -15.14
C CYS A 76 -1.12 3.59 -14.04
N SER A 77 -1.51 4.84 -13.75
CA SER A 77 -0.80 5.70 -12.79
C SER A 77 -1.78 6.61 -12.08
N GLN A 78 -2.61 6.00 -11.24
CA GLN A 78 -3.53 6.74 -10.39
C GLN A 78 -2.75 7.68 -9.43
N PRO A 79 -3.33 8.84 -9.07
CA PRO A 79 -2.61 9.93 -8.42
C PRO A 79 -2.10 9.61 -7.01
N TYR A 80 -2.69 8.61 -6.35
CA TYR A 80 -2.31 8.22 -4.99
C TYR A 80 -2.13 6.71 -4.89
N ALA A 81 -1.07 6.30 -4.21
CA ALA A 81 -1.04 5.05 -3.47
C ALA A 81 -1.41 5.33 -2.01
N TYR A 82 -1.56 4.28 -1.22
CA TYR A 82 -1.86 4.37 0.20
C TYR A 82 -0.85 3.56 0.99
N ILE A 83 -0.47 4.10 2.14
CA ILE A 83 0.24 3.37 3.18
C ILE A 83 -0.78 3.13 4.29
N ALA A 84 -1.02 1.87 4.59
CA ALA A 84 -2.06 1.45 5.52
C ALA A 84 -1.49 0.57 6.63
N ASP A 85 -1.83 0.87 7.87
CA ASP A 85 -1.50 0.04 9.04
C ASP A 85 -2.61 -0.98 9.34
N ILE A 86 -3.85 -0.65 8.99
CA ILE A 86 -4.98 -1.57 8.95
C ILE A 86 -5.48 -1.64 7.50
N CYS A 87 -5.62 -2.85 6.98
CA CYS A 87 -6.23 -3.08 5.67
C CYS A 87 -7.17 -4.29 5.75
N HIS A 88 -8.45 -4.05 5.44
CA HIS A 88 -9.49 -5.06 5.50
C HIS A 88 -10.19 -5.19 4.14
N GLU A 89 -10.17 -6.40 3.59
CA GLU A 89 -10.83 -6.71 2.33
C GLU A 89 -12.35 -6.73 2.49
N VAL A 90 -13.06 -6.02 1.62
CA VAL A 90 -14.51 -5.93 1.55
C VAL A 90 -14.99 -6.86 0.43
N LYS A 91 -15.50 -8.04 0.81
CA LYS A 91 -16.00 -9.03 -0.17
C LYS A 91 -17.41 -8.74 -0.66
N LEU A 92 -18.34 -8.50 0.28
CA LEU A 92 -19.74 -8.18 -0.02
C LEU A 92 -20.18 -6.88 0.66
N GLY A 93 -19.78 -6.72 1.92
CA GLY A 93 -20.04 -5.54 2.73
C GLY A 93 -19.39 -5.69 4.09
N ILE A 94 -19.18 -4.57 4.77
CA ILE A 94 -18.60 -4.53 6.10
C ILE A 94 -19.21 -3.39 6.92
N GLU A 95 -19.34 -3.61 8.22
CA GLU A 95 -19.71 -2.54 9.16
C GLU A 95 -18.46 -1.72 9.49
N VAL A 96 -18.44 -0.46 9.03
CA VAL A 96 -17.29 0.43 9.20
C VAL A 96 -17.00 0.69 10.68
N ASP A 97 -18.04 0.82 11.51
CA ASP A 97 -17.87 1.08 12.94
C ASP A 97 -17.31 -0.13 13.70
N GLU A 98 -17.56 -1.36 13.23
CA GLU A 98 -16.93 -2.56 13.78
C GLU A 98 -15.41 -2.54 13.55
N VAL A 99 -14.98 -2.20 12.33
CA VAL A 99 -13.56 -2.15 11.98
C VAL A 99 -12.85 -1.01 12.71
N ARG A 100 -13.48 0.16 12.79
CA ARG A 100 -12.97 1.31 13.56
C ARG A 100 -12.97 1.04 15.06
N GLY A 101 -13.94 0.27 15.55
CA GLY A 101 -14.12 -0.05 16.96
C GLY A 101 -13.06 -0.99 17.54
N LYS A 102 -12.33 -1.73 16.69
CA LYS A 102 -11.14 -2.51 17.11
C LYS A 102 -10.02 -1.62 17.66
N GLY A 103 -10.09 -0.31 17.39
CA GLY A 103 -9.19 0.70 17.94
C GLY A 103 -7.80 0.65 17.32
N LEU A 104 -7.05 1.72 17.56
CA LEU A 104 -5.64 1.88 17.21
C LEU A 104 -4.90 2.19 18.50
N GLY A 105 -3.77 1.52 18.74
CA GLY A 105 -2.91 1.88 19.87
C GLY A 105 -2.32 3.27 19.68
N ASP A 106 -2.16 4.04 20.76
CA ASP A 106 -1.60 5.40 20.71
C ASP A 106 -0.20 5.42 20.06
N GLU A 107 0.61 4.39 20.31
CA GLU A 107 1.95 4.22 19.73
C GLU A 107 1.91 3.97 18.21
N GLN A 108 0.98 3.11 17.77
CA GLN A 108 0.75 2.83 16.34
C GLN A 108 0.28 4.08 15.60
N TRP A 109 -0.67 4.81 16.19
CA TRP A 109 -1.17 6.07 15.65
C TRP A 109 -0.06 7.12 15.54
N GLY A 110 0.74 7.28 16.60
CA GLY A 110 1.88 8.20 16.62
C GLY A 110 2.92 7.85 15.55
N ALA A 111 3.24 6.57 15.41
CA ALA A 111 4.16 6.10 14.38
C ALA A 111 3.63 6.34 12.97
N LEU A 112 2.34 6.10 12.71
CA LEU A 112 1.74 6.37 11.41
C LEU A 112 1.74 7.87 11.07
N MET A 113 1.50 8.74 12.07
CA MET A 113 1.61 10.19 11.89
C MET A 113 3.04 10.62 11.56
N GLU A 114 4.03 10.08 12.27
CA GLU A 114 5.44 10.36 12.00
C GLU A 114 5.85 9.90 10.58
N LEU A 115 5.41 8.71 10.17
CA LEU A 115 5.66 8.19 8.82
C LEU A 115 5.02 9.08 7.75
N ARG A 116 3.78 9.52 7.99
CA ARG A 116 3.08 10.48 7.12
C ARG A 116 3.84 11.80 7.03
N ASP A 117 4.30 12.35 8.14
CA ASP A 117 5.02 13.63 8.15
C ASP A 117 6.31 13.58 7.32
N LYS A 118 6.96 12.41 7.26
CA LYS A 118 8.19 12.19 6.47
C LYS A 118 7.90 11.98 4.97
N LEU A 119 6.84 11.26 4.63
CA LEU A 119 6.54 10.84 3.25
C LEU A 119 5.56 11.76 2.51
N ALA A 120 4.61 12.35 3.24
CA ALA A 120 3.49 13.12 2.70
C ALA A 120 2.92 14.09 3.75
N ALA A 121 3.73 15.07 4.19
CA ALA A 121 3.39 15.99 5.29
C ALA A 121 2.03 16.70 5.15
N ASP A 122 1.61 16.99 3.91
CA ASP A 122 0.36 17.69 3.61
C ASP A 122 -0.89 16.77 3.61
N GLU A 123 -0.72 15.45 3.65
CA GLU A 123 -1.82 14.50 3.59
C GLU A 123 -2.42 14.20 4.97
N LYS A 124 -3.63 13.67 5.00
CA LYS A 124 -4.33 13.35 6.24
C LYS A 124 -4.27 11.85 6.52
N VAL A 125 -3.99 11.51 7.78
CA VAL A 125 -4.23 10.15 8.30
C VAL A 125 -5.73 9.97 8.54
N GLY A 126 -6.30 8.87 8.05
CA GLY A 126 -7.72 8.60 8.18
C GLY A 126 -8.15 7.26 7.58
N TRP A 127 -9.46 7.11 7.44
CA TRP A 127 -10.08 5.92 6.88
C TRP A 127 -10.43 6.14 5.41
N PHE A 128 -10.08 5.19 4.56
CA PHE A 128 -10.31 5.24 3.12
C PHE A 128 -10.93 3.93 2.63
N VAL A 129 -11.76 4.03 1.59
CA VAL A 129 -12.20 2.88 0.80
C VAL A 129 -11.45 2.95 -0.53
N VAL A 130 -10.67 1.92 -0.82
CA VAL A 130 -9.82 1.87 -2.01
C VAL A 130 -10.20 0.66 -2.85
N VAL A 131 -10.53 0.91 -4.10
CA VAL A 131 -10.74 -0.16 -5.09
C VAL A 131 -9.39 -0.47 -5.73
N CYS A 132 -8.98 -1.73 -5.61
CA CYS A 132 -7.76 -2.27 -6.18
C CYS A 132 -8.16 -3.50 -6.98
N GLY A 133 -8.43 -3.31 -8.27
CA GLY A 133 -8.81 -4.39 -9.18
C GLY A 133 -7.66 -5.33 -9.58
N ASP A 134 -6.48 -5.15 -9.00
CA ASP A 134 -5.36 -6.08 -9.16
C ASP A 134 -5.54 -7.17 -8.10
N GLU A 135 -6.00 -8.33 -8.54
CA GLU A 135 -6.04 -9.54 -7.71
C GLU A 135 -4.62 -10.07 -7.69
N ASP A 136 -4.06 -10.28 -6.49
CA ASP A 136 -2.71 -10.82 -6.25
C ASP A 136 -2.17 -11.63 -7.44
N ARG A 137 -1.33 -11.00 -8.27
CA ARG A 137 -0.41 -11.75 -9.12
C ARG A 137 0.67 -12.31 -8.20
N LEU A 138 0.30 -13.31 -7.40
CA LEU A 138 1.25 -14.34 -7.07
C LEU A 138 1.79 -14.79 -8.42
N ASP A 139 3.08 -14.56 -8.65
CA ASP A 139 3.83 -15.23 -9.70
C ASP A 139 3.68 -16.73 -9.44
N THR A 140 2.59 -17.32 -9.95
CA THR A 140 2.60 -18.72 -10.31
C THR A 140 3.62 -18.78 -11.42
N GLY A 141 4.89 -18.96 -11.03
CA GLY A 141 6.01 -19.11 -11.95
C GLY A 141 5.63 -20.05 -13.09
N PRO A 142 6.36 -19.98 -14.23
CA PRO A 142 5.88 -20.44 -15.54
C PRO A 142 5.02 -21.68 -15.41
N ASP A 143 3.76 -21.60 -15.87
CA ASP A 143 2.87 -22.76 -15.95
C ASP A 143 3.69 -23.92 -16.50
N THR A 144 4.06 -24.86 -15.63
CA THR A 144 4.60 -26.15 -16.06
C THR A 144 3.42 -26.96 -16.56
N ASP A 145 2.79 -26.46 -17.62
CA ASP A 145 1.98 -27.24 -18.54
C ASP A 145 2.94 -27.88 -19.55
N GLU A 146 3.80 -28.78 -19.08
CA GLU A 146 4.57 -29.68 -19.94
C GLU A 146 4.46 -31.13 -19.40
N GLU A 147 3.41 -31.80 -19.90
CA GLU A 147 3.37 -33.21 -20.32
C GLU A 147 3.60 -34.33 -19.28
N GLU A 148 2.51 -34.82 -18.68
CA GLU A 148 2.40 -36.26 -18.36
C GLU A 148 1.93 -37.02 -19.62
N GLU A 149 2.86 -37.57 -20.39
CA GLU A 149 2.68 -38.78 -21.24
C GLU A 149 3.65 -39.89 -20.83
#